data_AF-A0AAE4S9K8-F1
#
_entry.id   AF-A0AAE4S9K8-F1
#
_cell.length_a   1.000
_cell.length_b   1.000
_cell.length_c   1.000
_cell.angle_alpha   90.00
_cell.angle_beta   90.00
_cell.angle_gamma   90.00
#
_symmetry.space_group_name_H-M   'P 1'
#
loop_
_entity.id
_entity.type
_entity.pdbx_description
1 polymer ?
#
loop_
_entity_poly.entity_id
_entity_poly.type
_entity_poly.pdbx_seq_one_letter_code
_entity_poly.pdbx_strand_id
1 'polypeptide(L)'
;MKRLLIVLIVCIVLLVASAGCVGTPSVGTPVYTEDGTTVYQNVDGSHYAVDEEGNEAWVNPDGSYSGKTTDGSTVTGSKGGDVNYQGTDGSSVVGNQQSGTAVTEDGSTMTWTTDANGVVHYTIVDKQTGETHTYSSAGGMYMPSGFTY
;
A
#
# COMPACT_ATOMS: atom_id res chain seq x y z
N MET A 1 -4.29 11.91 2.52
CA MET A 1 -5.00 11.83 1.22
C MET A 1 -4.17 11.15 0.12
N LYS A 2 -2.84 11.33 0.05
CA LYS A 2 -2.01 10.79 -1.04
C LYS A 2 -1.70 9.28 -0.96
N ARG A 3 -1.57 8.74 0.26
CA ARG A 3 -1.30 7.30 0.51
C ARG A 3 -2.49 6.39 0.20
N LEU A 4 -3.70 6.90 0.41
CA LEU A 4 -4.95 6.20 0.10
C LEU A 4 -5.08 5.92 -1.41
N LEU A 5 -4.57 6.80 -2.27
CA LEU A 5 -4.70 6.69 -3.72
C LEU A 5 -3.91 5.49 -4.29
N ILE A 6 -2.64 5.32 -3.90
CA ILE A 6 -1.81 4.19 -4.35
C ILE A 6 -2.37 2.84 -3.87
N VAL A 7 -2.77 2.76 -2.59
CA VAL A 7 -3.34 1.53 -2.02
C VAL A 7 -4.69 1.23 -2.68
N LEU A 8 -5.49 2.25 -2.97
CA LEU A 8 -6.75 2.11 -3.68
C LEU A 8 -6.52 1.59 -5.11
N ILE A 9 -5.55 2.12 -5.85
CA ILE A 9 -5.22 1.65 -7.21
C ILE A 9 -4.74 0.20 -7.17
N VAL A 10 -3.82 -0.17 -6.26
CA VAL A 10 -3.36 -1.57 -6.11
C VAL A 10 -4.51 -2.49 -5.69
N CYS A 11 -5.39 -2.05 -4.80
CA CYS A 11 -6.62 -2.77 -4.44
C CYS A 11 -7.57 -2.91 -5.62
N ILE A 12 -7.72 -1.87 -6.45
CA ILE A 12 -8.50 -1.91 -7.68
C ILE A 12 -7.88 -2.95 -8.61
N VAL A 13 -6.57 -2.93 -8.91
CA VAL A 13 -5.93 -3.97 -9.76
C VAL A 13 -6.14 -5.38 -9.22
N LEU A 14 -6.01 -5.59 -7.90
CA LEU A 14 -6.27 -6.87 -7.25
C LEU A 14 -7.76 -7.27 -7.30
N LEU A 15 -8.68 -6.32 -7.22
CA LEU A 15 -10.13 -6.52 -7.35
C LEU A 15 -10.54 -6.77 -8.81
N VAL A 16 -9.97 -6.06 -9.80
CA VAL A 16 -10.23 -6.27 -11.23
C VAL A 16 -9.68 -7.64 -11.68
N ALA A 17 -8.59 -8.11 -11.05
CA ALA A 17 -8.03 -9.45 -11.29
C ALA A 17 -8.82 -10.58 -10.61
N SER A 18 -9.69 -10.30 -9.64
CA SER A 18 -10.40 -11.32 -8.84
C SER A 18 -11.93 -11.24 -8.84
N ALA A 19 -12.52 -10.13 -9.29
CA ALA A 19 -13.97 -9.93 -9.36
C ALA A 19 -14.39 -9.50 -10.78
N GLY A 20 -15.47 -10.12 -11.27
CA GLY A 20 -16.07 -9.91 -12.58
C GLY A 20 -16.55 -8.48 -12.86
N CYS A 21 -15.60 -7.59 -13.10
CA CYS A 21 -15.80 -6.35 -13.83
C CYS A 21 -16.24 -6.65 -15.29
N VAL A 22 -16.82 -5.65 -15.95
CA VAL A 22 -17.27 -5.75 -17.35
C VAL A 22 -16.05 -5.97 -18.25
N GLY A 23 -15.79 -7.24 -18.58
CA GLY A 23 -14.61 -7.68 -19.30
C GLY A 23 -13.49 -8.05 -18.34
N THR A 24 -13.21 -9.35 -18.20
CA THR A 24 -11.91 -9.77 -17.67
C THR A 24 -10.83 -9.25 -18.62
N PRO A 25 -9.79 -8.56 -18.14
CA PRO A 25 -8.71 -8.14 -19.03
C PRO A 25 -8.14 -9.39 -19.68
N SER A 26 -8.11 -9.39 -21.01
CA SER A 26 -7.51 -10.45 -21.81
C SER A 26 -6.27 -9.88 -22.45
N VAL A 27 -5.30 -10.75 -22.73
CA VAL A 27 -4.08 -10.38 -23.43
C VAL A 27 -4.40 -9.52 -24.65
N GLY A 28 -3.92 -8.28 -24.65
CA GLY A 28 -4.07 -7.34 -25.76
C GLY A 28 -5.40 -6.55 -25.80
N THR A 29 -6.31 -6.73 -24.83
CA THR A 29 -7.54 -5.94 -24.71
C THR A 29 -7.55 -5.18 -23.37
N PRO A 30 -7.43 -3.84 -23.37
CA PRO A 30 -7.55 -3.06 -22.15
C PRO A 30 -8.97 -3.07 -21.61
N VAL A 31 -9.10 -3.01 -20.29
CA VAL A 31 -10.36 -2.83 -19.56
C VAL A 31 -10.38 -1.43 -18.96
N TYR A 32 -11.50 -0.74 -19.11
CA TYR A 32 -11.72 0.59 -18.55
C TYR A 32 -12.69 0.47 -17.38
N THR A 33 -12.31 1.02 -16.24
CA THR A 33 -13.16 1.07 -15.04
C THR A 33 -13.94 2.39 -14.99
N GLU A 34 -14.99 2.42 -14.17
CA GLU A 34 -15.86 3.60 -14.02
C GLU A 34 -15.11 4.81 -13.40
N ASP A 35 -14.03 4.55 -12.69
CA ASP A 35 -13.14 5.58 -12.11
C ASP A 35 -12.09 6.14 -13.09
N GLY A 36 -12.13 5.73 -14.36
CA GLY A 36 -11.20 6.19 -15.40
C GLY A 36 -9.87 5.41 -15.45
N THR A 37 -9.68 4.40 -14.59
CA THR A 37 -8.51 3.52 -14.66
C THR A 37 -8.55 2.62 -15.90
N THR A 38 -7.41 2.49 -16.57
CA THR A 38 -7.21 1.54 -17.67
C THR A 38 -6.32 0.39 -17.19
N VAL A 39 -6.79 -0.83 -17.35
CA VAL A 39 -6.09 -2.06 -16.94
C VAL A 39 -5.71 -2.90 -18.16
N TYR A 40 -4.46 -3.34 -18.22
CA TYR A 40 -3.89 -4.18 -19.26
C TYR A 40 -3.47 -5.52 -18.65
N GLN A 41 -3.79 -6.63 -19.32
CA GLN A 41 -3.22 -7.94 -19.00
C GLN A 41 -2.12 -8.28 -20.01
N ASN A 42 -0.96 -8.69 -19.49
CA ASN A 42 0.17 -9.15 -20.27
C ASN A 42 0.11 -10.66 -20.50
N VAL A 43 0.86 -11.14 -21.50
CA VAL A 43 0.93 -12.57 -21.86
C VAL A 43 1.43 -13.44 -20.71
N ASP A 44 2.29 -12.89 -19.85
CA ASP A 44 2.83 -13.58 -18.69
C ASP A 44 1.85 -13.68 -17.50
N GLY A 45 0.66 -13.08 -17.62
CA GLY A 45 -0.35 -13.03 -16.56
C GLY A 45 -0.20 -11.85 -15.59
N SER A 46 0.81 -10.99 -15.79
CA SER A 46 0.91 -9.73 -15.05
C SER A 46 -0.15 -8.73 -15.52
N HIS A 47 -0.50 -7.82 -14.63
CA HIS A 47 -1.45 -6.75 -14.89
C HIS A 47 -0.77 -5.40 -14.67
N TYR A 48 -1.07 -4.47 -15.57
CA TYR A 48 -0.68 -3.08 -15.48
C TYR A 48 -1.94 -2.22 -15.40
N ALA A 49 -1.95 -1.21 -14.56
CA ALA A 49 -3.03 -0.24 -14.51
C ALA A 49 -2.49 1.19 -14.46
N VAL A 50 -3.25 2.10 -15.05
CA VAL A 50 -2.98 3.54 -15.01
C VAL A 50 -4.30 4.31 -14.89
N ASP A 51 -4.37 5.27 -13.97
CA ASP A 51 -5.53 6.16 -13.83
C ASP A 51 -5.44 7.42 -14.72
N GLU A 52 -6.47 8.25 -14.70
CA GLU A 52 -6.53 9.48 -15.50
C GLU A 52 -5.46 10.51 -15.08
N GLU A 53 -5.06 10.48 -13.81
CA GLU A 53 -3.99 11.31 -13.28
C GLU A 53 -2.60 10.81 -13.68
N GLY A 54 -2.46 9.59 -14.20
CA GLY A 54 -1.20 8.99 -14.62
C GLY A 54 -0.46 8.24 -13.50
N ASN A 55 -1.15 7.85 -12.44
CA ASN A 55 -0.62 6.96 -11.42
C ASN A 55 -0.67 5.52 -11.92
N GLU A 56 0.42 4.79 -11.69
CA GLU A 56 0.69 3.50 -12.29
C GLU A 56 0.71 2.40 -11.21
N ALA A 57 0.21 1.21 -11.55
CA ALA A 57 0.34 0.01 -10.73
C ALA A 57 0.65 -1.23 -11.57
N TRP A 58 1.46 -2.12 -11.01
CA TRP A 58 1.82 -3.40 -11.59
C TRP A 58 1.53 -4.53 -10.60
N VAL A 59 0.95 -5.63 -11.07
CA VAL A 59 0.75 -6.84 -10.28
C VAL A 59 1.28 -8.03 -11.07
N ASN A 60 2.25 -8.73 -10.50
CA ASN A 60 2.86 -9.90 -11.11
C ASN A 60 2.03 -11.17 -10.83
N PRO A 61 2.22 -12.24 -11.63
CA PRO A 61 1.49 -13.51 -11.45
C PRO A 61 1.74 -14.17 -10.08
N ASP A 62 2.88 -13.91 -9.45
CA ASP A 62 3.21 -14.39 -8.11
C ASP A 62 2.47 -13.61 -7.00
N GLY A 63 1.73 -12.56 -7.36
CA GLY A 63 1.00 -11.66 -6.48
C GLY A 63 1.86 -10.57 -5.84
N SER A 64 3.14 -10.45 -6.20
CA SER A 64 3.91 -9.24 -5.90
C SER A 64 3.38 -8.07 -6.71
N TYR A 65 3.57 -6.85 -6.19
CA TYR A 65 3.05 -5.65 -6.82
C TYR A 65 4.00 -4.47 -6.66
N SER A 66 3.84 -3.49 -7.53
CA SER A 66 4.47 -2.19 -7.45
C SER A 66 3.52 -1.11 -7.90
N GLY A 67 3.80 0.13 -7.53
CA GLY A 67 3.04 1.27 -8.00
C GLY A 67 3.83 2.57 -7.84
N LYS A 68 3.45 3.55 -8.65
CA LYS A 68 4.09 4.85 -8.70
C LYS A 68 3.05 5.93 -8.96
N THR A 69 3.03 6.96 -8.14
CA THR A 69 2.22 8.16 -8.40
C THR A 69 2.97 9.16 -9.27
N THR A 70 2.22 10.06 -9.88
CA THR A 70 2.76 11.20 -10.62
C THR A 70 3.59 12.15 -9.76
N ASP A 71 3.32 12.22 -8.46
CA ASP A 71 4.13 12.99 -7.51
C ASP A 71 5.48 12.34 -7.19
N GLY A 72 5.74 11.13 -7.72
CA GLY A 72 6.98 10.39 -7.55
C GLY A 72 7.00 9.40 -6.38
N SER A 73 5.94 9.32 -5.57
CA SER A 73 5.84 8.33 -4.50
C SER A 73 5.74 6.92 -5.09
N THR A 74 6.26 5.93 -4.37
CA THR A 74 6.30 4.54 -4.83
C THR A 74 5.84 3.58 -3.75
N VAL A 75 5.24 2.47 -4.18
CA VAL A 75 5.00 1.30 -3.34
C VAL A 75 5.51 0.05 -4.03
N THR A 76 6.02 -0.89 -3.25
CA THR A 76 6.23 -2.27 -3.67
C THR A 76 5.78 -3.20 -2.57
N GLY A 77 5.32 -4.39 -2.93
CA GLY A 77 4.97 -5.38 -1.93
C GLY A 77 4.90 -6.80 -2.46
N SER A 78 4.74 -7.72 -1.53
CA SER A 78 4.64 -9.15 -1.82
C SER A 78 3.21 -9.63 -1.56
N LYS A 79 2.85 -10.75 -2.18
CA LYS A 79 1.62 -11.49 -1.83
C LYS A 79 1.56 -11.88 -0.35
N GLY A 80 2.73 -12.03 0.29
CA GLY A 80 2.87 -12.35 1.70
C GLY A 80 2.57 -11.18 2.65
N GLY A 81 2.27 -10.00 2.11
CA GLY A 81 1.91 -8.82 2.90
C GLY A 81 3.08 -7.94 3.28
N ASP A 82 4.27 -8.17 2.70
CA ASP A 82 5.36 -7.20 2.81
C ASP A 82 5.03 -5.95 1.98
N VAL A 83 5.37 -4.79 2.53
CA VAL A 83 5.13 -3.47 1.96
C VAL A 83 6.37 -2.62 2.14
N ASN A 84 6.74 -1.92 1.08
CA ASN A 84 7.70 -0.81 1.10
C ASN A 84 7.06 0.37 0.36
N TYR A 85 6.73 1.42 1.10
CA TYR A 85 6.22 2.68 0.60
C TYR A 85 7.26 3.77 0.82
N GLN A 86 7.44 4.63 -0.19
CA GLN A 86 8.29 5.80 -0.13
C GLN A 86 7.52 7.00 -0.71
N GLY A 87 7.28 7.99 0.13
CA GLY A 87 6.71 9.28 -0.23
C GLY A 87 7.80 10.30 -0.58
N THR A 88 7.48 11.22 -1.48
CA THR A 88 8.39 12.34 -1.80
C THR A 88 8.48 13.41 -0.72
N ASP A 89 7.56 13.37 0.24
CA ASP A 89 7.54 14.18 1.47
C ASP A 89 8.45 13.62 2.58
N GLY A 90 9.25 12.58 2.28
CA GLY A 90 10.12 11.92 3.26
C GLY A 90 9.40 10.91 4.15
N SER A 91 8.09 10.75 4.00
CA SER A 91 7.37 9.69 4.68
C SER A 91 7.61 8.32 4.05
N SER A 92 7.63 7.27 4.87
CA SER A 92 7.90 5.92 4.39
C SER A 92 7.23 4.86 5.25
N VAL A 93 7.00 3.68 4.70
CA VAL A 93 6.58 2.49 5.47
C VAL A 93 7.37 1.31 4.96
N VAL A 94 7.97 0.53 5.85
CA VAL A 94 8.60 -0.76 5.52
C VAL A 94 8.17 -1.78 6.56
N GLY A 95 7.51 -2.85 6.12
CA GLY A 95 7.07 -3.89 7.04
C GLY A 95 6.02 -4.82 6.46
N ASN A 96 5.42 -5.61 7.33
CA ASN A 96 4.33 -6.52 7.06
C ASN A 96 3.39 -6.60 8.27
N GLN A 97 2.49 -7.61 8.27
CA GLN A 97 1.55 -7.82 9.37
C GLN A 97 2.22 -8.18 10.70
N GLN A 98 3.44 -8.71 10.68
CA GLN A 98 4.16 -9.13 11.87
C GLN A 98 4.99 -7.99 12.46
N SER A 99 5.65 -7.19 11.63
CA SER A 99 6.49 -6.10 12.12
C SER A 99 6.78 -5.07 11.05
N GLY A 100 7.20 -3.88 11.48
CA GLY A 100 7.65 -2.86 10.57
C GLY A 100 7.91 -1.52 11.20
N THR A 101 8.17 -0.54 10.33
CA THR A 101 8.46 0.84 10.67
C THR A 101 7.74 1.77 9.70
N ALA A 102 7.13 2.83 10.24
CA ALA A 102 6.60 3.95 9.48
C ALA A 102 7.30 5.24 9.91
N VAL A 103 7.50 6.13 8.95
CA VAL A 103 8.03 7.48 9.15
C VAL A 103 7.03 8.46 8.56
N THR A 104 6.67 9.49 9.32
CA THR A 104 5.82 10.59 8.87
C THR A 104 6.63 11.66 8.16
N GLU A 105 5.95 12.58 7.47
CA GLU A 105 6.58 13.73 6.80
C GLU A 105 7.40 14.60 7.76
N ASP A 106 6.95 14.72 9.02
CA ASP A 106 7.68 15.46 10.05
C ASP A 106 8.85 14.68 10.68
N GLY A 107 9.10 13.44 10.22
CA GLY A 107 10.17 12.57 10.68
C GLY A 107 9.86 11.79 11.96
N SER A 108 8.64 11.87 12.51
CA SER A 108 8.22 11.00 13.62
C SER A 108 8.19 9.54 13.15
N THR A 109 8.53 8.61 14.04
CA THR A 109 8.64 7.19 13.69
C THR A 109 7.66 6.35 14.48
N MET A 110 7.08 5.34 13.85
CA MET A 110 6.30 4.30 14.51
C MET A 110 6.89 2.94 14.18
N THR A 111 7.19 2.13 15.18
CA THR A 111 7.52 0.71 15.00
C THR A 111 6.37 -0.15 15.52
N TRP A 112 6.14 -1.30 14.90
CA TRP A 112 5.19 -2.28 15.41
C TRP A 112 5.78 -3.69 15.42
N THR A 113 5.27 -4.52 16.31
CA THR A 113 5.53 -5.96 16.35
C THR A 113 4.30 -6.68 16.89
N THR A 114 3.86 -7.70 16.17
CA THR A 114 2.80 -8.61 16.58
C THR A 114 3.44 -9.79 17.31
N ASP A 115 2.93 -10.13 18.50
CA ASP A 115 3.41 -11.32 19.22
C ASP A 115 2.68 -12.60 18.78
N ALA A 116 3.08 -13.74 19.35
CA ALA A 116 2.50 -15.05 19.02
C ALA A 116 1.01 -15.17 19.38
N ASN A 117 0.49 -14.29 20.23
CA ASN A 117 -0.91 -14.25 20.63
C ASN A 117 -1.73 -13.28 19.75
N GLY A 118 -1.12 -12.67 18.72
CA GLY A 118 -1.76 -11.70 17.86
C GLY A 118 -1.95 -10.32 18.50
N VAL A 119 -1.25 -10.03 19.60
CA VAL A 119 -1.24 -8.69 20.20
C VAL A 119 -0.21 -7.85 19.47
N VAL A 120 -0.63 -6.68 19.00
CA VAL A 120 0.27 -5.72 18.35
C VAL A 120 0.80 -4.78 19.40
N HIS A 121 2.12 -4.69 19.52
CA HIS A 121 2.83 -3.70 20.30
C HIS A 121 3.39 -2.65 19.34
N TYR A 122 3.14 -1.38 19.60
CA TYR A 122 3.71 -0.31 18.79
C TYR A 122 4.29 0.81 19.64
N THR A 123 5.37 1.40 19.14
CA THR A 123 6.10 2.49 19.76
C THR A 123 6.19 3.64 18.78
N ILE A 124 5.81 4.83 19.24
CA ILE A 124 5.88 6.07 18.49
C ILE A 124 6.93 6.96 19.13
N VAL A 125 7.82 7.50 18.32
CA VAL A 125 8.76 8.54 18.70
C VAL A 125 8.39 9.80 17.93
N ASP A 126 7.88 10.78 18.66
CA ASP A 126 7.51 12.08 18.09
C ASP A 126 8.78 12.90 17.85
N LYS A 127 8.98 13.36 16.61
CA LYS A 127 10.21 14.07 16.23
C LYS A 127 10.27 15.48 16.80
N GLN A 128 9.12 16.10 17.05
CA GLN A 128 8.98 17.48 17.50
C GLN A 128 9.18 17.58 19.01
N THR A 129 8.60 16.66 19.77
CA THR A 129 8.68 16.65 21.24
C THR A 129 9.82 15.75 21.75
N GLY A 130 10.23 14.75 20.97
CA GLY A 130 11.15 13.70 21.40
C GLY A 130 10.51 12.66 22.32
N GLU A 131 9.19 12.76 22.56
CA GLU A 131 8.48 11.83 23.43
C GLU A 131 8.34 10.45 22.79
N THR A 132 8.44 9.42 23.63
CA THR A 132 8.19 8.03 23.23
C THR A 132 6.91 7.54 23.87
N HIS A 133 5.98 7.07 23.06
CA HIS A 133 4.69 6.52 23.48
C HIS A 133 4.60 5.06 23.04
N THR A 134 4.28 4.17 23.97
CA THR A 134 4.14 2.73 23.68
C THR A 134 2.74 2.26 24.03
N TYR A 135 2.18 1.44 23.15
CA TYR A 135 0.82 0.95 23.23
C TYR A 135 0.76 -0.52 22.84
N SER A 136 -0.31 -1.20 23.26
CA SER A 136 -0.61 -2.55 22.80
C SER A 136 -2.12 -2.76 22.59
N SER A 137 -2.48 -3.49 21.55
CA SER A 137 -3.88 -3.81 21.23
C SER A 137 -4.04 -5.27 20.80
N ALA A 138 -5.04 -5.94 21.38
CA ALA A 138 -5.49 -7.26 20.95
C ALA A 138 -6.55 -7.07 19.84
N GLY A 139 -6.32 -7.65 18.66
CA GLY A 139 -7.31 -7.63 17.57
C GLY A 139 -7.01 -6.69 16.39
N GLY A 140 -5.75 -6.26 16.23
CA GLY A 140 -5.32 -5.46 15.09
C GLY A 140 -4.67 -4.13 15.49
N MET A 141 -4.01 -3.50 14.53
CA MET A 141 -3.19 -2.30 14.71
C MET A 141 -4.10 -1.09 15.00
N TYR A 142 -4.12 -0.60 16.23
CA TYR A 142 -4.71 0.70 16.55
C TYR A 142 -3.73 1.78 16.10
N MET A 143 -4.06 2.50 15.04
CA MET A 143 -3.26 3.63 14.57
C MET A 143 -3.73 4.89 15.28
N PRO A 144 -2.86 5.64 15.98
CA PRO A 144 -3.20 6.97 16.46
C PRO A 144 -3.52 7.89 15.28
N SER A 145 -4.32 8.93 15.52
CA SER A 145 -4.91 9.80 14.48
C SER A 145 -3.92 10.46 13.50
N GLY A 146 -2.61 10.44 13.79
CA GLY A 146 -1.54 10.89 12.88
C GLY A 146 -1.02 9.84 11.89
N PHE A 147 -1.45 8.58 11.99
CA PHE A 147 -1.03 7.45 11.16
C PHE A 147 -2.26 6.77 10.52
N THR A 148 -3.17 7.52 9.91
CA THR A 148 -4.39 6.95 9.30
C THR A 148 -4.20 6.56 7.83
N TYR A 149 -4.87 5.47 7.42
CA TYR A 149 -4.93 4.90 6.07
C TYR A 149 -5.27 5.94 4.98
#